data_AF-A0A2V9W5M4-F1
#
_entry.id   AF-A0A2V9W5M4-F1
#
_cell.length_a   1.000
_cell.length_b   1.000
_cell.length_c   1.000
_cell.angle_alpha   90.00
_cell.angle_beta   90.00
_cell.angle_gamma   90.00
#
_symmetry.space_group_name_H-M   'P 1'
#
loop_
_entity.id
_entity.type
_entity.pdbx_description
1 polymer ?
#
loop_
_entity_poly.entity_id
_entity_poly.type
_entity_poly.pdbx_seq_one_letter_code
_entity_poly.pdbx_strand_id
1 'polypeptide(L)'
;MCIPTLSKTFGRSLKRGISGTYVSVEPFHLFRYLDEQAYRYNFRKDMDDFDRFKLAASQMVGKRLTWDEVTGKNHEPQTCRPN
;
A
#
# COMPACT_ATOMS: atom_id res chain seq x y z
N MET A 1 -32.52 -0.43 -15.11
CA MET A 1 -31.47 0.48 -14.62
C MET A 1 -30.50 -0.31 -13.77
N CYS A 2 -29.24 -0.48 -14.19
CA CYS A 2 -28.20 -1.16 -13.41
C CYS A 2 -27.39 -0.12 -12.64
N ILE A 3 -27.43 -0.15 -11.31
CA ILE A 3 -26.50 0.59 -10.46
C ILE A 3 -25.19 -0.22 -10.44
N PRO A 4 -24.05 0.32 -10.90
CA PRO A 4 -22.80 -0.42 -10.87
C PRO A 4 -22.35 -0.54 -9.41
N THR A 5 -22.43 -1.75 -8.86
CA THR A 5 -21.89 -2.07 -7.53
C THR A 5 -20.36 -2.03 -7.58
N LEU A 6 -19.78 -0.90 -7.16
CA LEU A 6 -18.33 -0.62 -7.22
C LEU A 6 -17.45 -1.48 -6.30
N SER A 7 -17.99 -2.39 -5.46
CA SER A 7 -17.16 -3.18 -4.51
C SER A 7 -16.93 -4.66 -4.89
N LYS A 8 -17.67 -5.21 -5.86
CA LYS A 8 -17.67 -6.67 -6.13
C LYS A 8 -16.38 -7.18 -6.80
N THR A 9 -15.74 -6.35 -7.61
CA THR A 9 -14.53 -6.68 -8.39
C THR A 9 -13.24 -6.57 -7.55
N PHE A 10 -13.18 -5.61 -6.64
CA PHE A 10 -12.04 -5.42 -5.73
C PHE A 10 -11.86 -6.62 -4.78
N GLY A 11 -12.94 -7.02 -4.09
CA GLY A 11 -12.91 -8.15 -3.15
C GLY A 11 -12.56 -9.50 -3.81
N ARG A 12 -12.90 -9.68 -5.10
CA ARG A 12 -12.47 -10.87 -5.86
C ARG A 12 -10.96 -10.86 -6.18
N SER A 13 -10.37 -9.70 -6.48
CA SER A 13 -8.91 -9.61 -6.69
C SER A 13 -8.13 -9.78 -5.40
N LEU A 14 -8.64 -9.24 -4.29
CA LEU A 14 -8.01 -9.36 -2.97
C LEU A 14 -7.96 -10.83 -2.50
N LYS A 15 -9.08 -11.56 -2.60
CA LYS A 15 -9.15 -12.98 -2.22
C LYS A 15 -8.23 -13.89 -3.03
N ARG A 16 -7.89 -13.52 -4.27
CA ARG A 16 -6.91 -14.26 -5.09
C ARG A 16 -5.46 -13.88 -4.77
N GLY A 17 -5.22 -12.66 -4.27
CA GLY A 17 -3.89 -12.22 -3.83
C GLY A 17 -3.49 -12.78 -2.46
N ILE A 18 -4.46 -13.07 -1.60
CA ILE A 18 -4.26 -13.60 -0.23
C ILE A 18 -4.75 -15.05 -0.16
N SER A 19 -4.29 -15.90 -1.09
CA SER A 19 -4.61 -17.33 -1.08
C SER A 19 -3.35 -18.17 -0.95
N GLY A 20 -3.27 -19.01 0.08
CA GLY A 20 -2.15 -19.94 0.30
C GLY A 20 -2.24 -20.63 1.65
N THR A 21 -1.61 -21.80 1.79
CA THR A 21 -1.62 -22.63 3.00
C THR A 21 -0.83 -22.03 4.17
N TYR A 22 -0.01 -21.01 3.92
CA TYR A 22 0.87 -20.35 4.90
C TYR A 22 0.59 -18.84 5.02
N VAL A 23 -0.63 -18.41 4.70
CA VAL A 23 -1.02 -16.99 4.72
C VAL A 23 -2.10 -16.78 5.77
N SER A 24 -1.69 -16.70 7.04
CA SER A 24 -2.51 -16.14 8.12
C SER A 24 -1.99 -14.73 8.38
N VAL A 25 -2.61 -13.74 7.75
CA VAL A 25 -2.17 -12.35 7.86
C VAL A 25 -2.56 -11.86 9.25
N GLU A 26 -1.56 -11.60 10.08
CA GLU A 26 -1.80 -10.93 11.35
C GLU A 26 -2.48 -9.57 11.09
N PRO A 27 -3.44 -9.12 11.93
CA PRO A 27 -4.19 -7.88 11.69
C PRO A 27 -3.32 -6.66 11.39
N PHE A 28 -2.09 -6.60 11.92
CA PHE A 28 -1.17 -5.49 11.66
C PHE A 28 -0.52 -5.51 10.27
N HIS A 29 -0.57 -6.60 9.52
CA HIS A 29 -0.06 -6.65 8.14
C HIS A 29 -1.16 -6.46 7.09
N LEU A 30 -2.42 -6.63 7.47
CA LEU A 30 -3.56 -6.62 6.55
C LEU A 30 -3.68 -5.30 5.79
N PHE A 31 -3.42 -4.18 6.46
CA PHE A 31 -3.52 -2.85 5.84
C PHE A 31 -2.53 -2.67 4.68
N ARG A 32 -1.32 -3.25 4.77
CA ARG A 32 -0.31 -3.13 3.70
C ARG A 32 -0.77 -3.83 2.42
N TYR A 33 -1.41 -5.00 2.55
CA TYR A 33 -1.98 -5.72 1.40
C TYR A 33 -3.21 -5.02 0.81
N LEU A 34 -4.01 -4.37 1.66
CA LEU A 34 -5.16 -3.59 1.21
C LEU A 34 -4.73 -2.37 0.40
N ASP A 35 -3.74 -1.62 0.88
CA ASP A 35 -3.22 -0.44 0.19
C ASP A 35 -2.57 -0.80 -1.15
N GLU A 36 -1.80 -1.89 -1.19
CA GLU A 36 -1.19 -2.38 -2.43
C GLU A 36 -2.26 -2.80 -3.46
N GLN A 37 -3.32 -3.51 -3.03
CA GLN A 37 -4.39 -3.90 -3.95
C GLN A 37 -5.29 -2.74 -4.36
N ALA A 38 -5.49 -1.75 -3.50
CA ALA A 38 -6.20 -0.52 -3.84
C ALA A 38 -5.41 0.26 -4.90
N TYR A 39 -4.09 0.41 -4.73
CA TYR A 39 -3.20 1.01 -5.71
C TYR A 39 -3.29 0.28 -7.06
N ARG A 40 -3.11 -1.06 -7.06
CA ARG A 40 -3.19 -1.84 -8.31
C ARG A 40 -4.56 -1.78 -8.97
N TYR A 41 -5.66 -1.76 -8.22
CA TYR A 41 -7.01 -1.73 -8.81
C TYR A 41 -7.31 -0.37 -9.45
N ASN A 42 -6.94 0.72 -8.77
CA ASN A 42 -7.24 2.08 -9.21
C ASN A 42 -6.39 2.49 -10.42
N PHE A 43 -5.10 2.12 -10.45
CA PHE A 43 -4.17 2.57 -11.50
C PHE A 43 -4.07 1.61 -12.70
N ARG A 44 -4.87 0.54 -12.76
CA ARG A 44 -4.78 -0.48 -13.83
C ARG A 44 -5.46 -0.09 -15.13
N LYS A 45 -6.54 0.70 -15.10
CA LYS A 45 -7.32 1.00 -16.31
C LYS A 45 -6.82 2.21 -17.08
N ASP A 46 -6.27 3.19 -16.37
CA ASP A 46 -6.01 4.52 -16.92
C ASP A 46 -4.51 4.86 -17.02
N MET A 47 -3.62 3.88 -16.77
CA MET A 47 -2.18 4.11 -16.69
C MET A 47 -1.37 2.96 -17.28
N ASP A 48 -0.36 3.31 -18.10
CA ASP A 48 0.61 2.38 -18.67
C ASP A 48 1.58 1.86 -17.59
N ASP A 49 2.24 0.74 -17.87
CA ASP A 49 3.16 0.08 -16.93
C ASP A 49 4.34 1.00 -16.53
N PHE A 50 4.81 1.83 -17.45
CA PHE A 50 5.85 2.83 -17.19
C PHE A 50 5.39 3.91 -16.21
N ASP A 51 4.18 4.43 -16.38
CA ASP A 51 3.63 5.49 -15.53
C ASP A 51 3.38 4.99 -14.11
N ARG A 52 2.93 3.74 -13.95
CA ARG A 52 2.78 3.11 -12.63
C ARG A 52 4.12 2.95 -11.92
N PHE A 53 5.18 2.62 -12.65
CA PHE A 53 6.54 2.53 -12.09
C PHE A 53 7.04 3.91 -11.66
N LYS A 54 6.86 4.93 -12.50
CA LYS A 54 7.23 6.31 -12.18
C LYS A 54 6.52 6.84 -10.94
N LEU A 55 5.23 6.54 -10.78
CA LEU A 55 4.43 6.91 -9.62
C LEU A 55 4.86 6.18 -8.34
N ALA A 56 5.27 4.91 -8.44
CA ALA A 56 5.82 4.18 -7.29
C ALA A 56 7.20 4.74 -6.90
N ALA A 57 8.06 5.03 -7.87
CA ALA A 57 9.40 5.58 -7.65
C ALA A 57 9.36 6.97 -7.01
N SER A 58 8.40 7.82 -7.38
CA SER A 58 8.24 9.15 -6.76
C SER A 58 7.88 9.05 -5.27
N GLN A 59 7.16 8.01 -4.86
CA GLN A 59 6.79 7.77 -3.45
C GLN A 59 7.93 7.22 -2.60
N MET A 60 9.07 6.83 -3.19
CA MET A 60 10.24 6.31 -2.47
C MET A 60 11.20 7.41 -2.01
N VAL A 61 11.16 8.58 -2.65
CA VAL A 61 12.04 9.70 -2.33
C VAL A 61 11.78 10.19 -0.90
N GLY A 62 12.84 10.31 -0.09
CA GLY A 62 12.76 10.75 1.31
C GLY A 62 12.38 9.66 2.32
N LYS A 63 12.15 8.42 1.89
CA LYS A 63 11.82 7.28 2.77
C LYS A 63 12.99 6.30 2.99
N ARG A 64 14.20 6.67 2.58
CA ARG A 64 15.39 5.82 2.70
C ARG A 64 15.78 5.70 4.17
N LEU A 65 15.78 4.47 4.69
CA LEU A 65 16.29 4.17 6.02
C LEU A 65 17.82 4.08 6.00
N THR A 66 18.47 4.83 6.89
CA THR A 66 19.91 4.71 7.18
C THR A 66 20.14 3.89 8.45
N TRP A 67 21.33 3.30 8.59
CA TRP A 67 21.67 2.46 9.74
C TRP A 67 21.47 3.17 11.09
N ASP A 68 21.75 4.47 11.12
CA ASP A 68 21.63 5.30 12.31
C ASP A 68 20.16 5.52 12.73
N GLU A 69 19.24 5.55 11.77
CA GLU A 69 17.79 5.65 12.01
C GLU A 69 17.21 4.34 12.56
N VAL A 70 17.68 3.19 12.06
CA VAL A 70 17.20 1.86 12.51
C VAL A 70 17.66 1.54 13.93
N THR A 71 18.80 2.10 14.35
CA THR A 71 19.39 1.82 15.68
C THR A 71 18.77 2.69 16.79
N GLY A 72 17.85 3.60 16.48
CA GLY A 72 17.08 4.37 17.46
C GLY A 72 17.89 5.38 18.29
N LYS A 73 19.16 5.64 17.94
CA LYS A 73 20.06 6.56 18.65
C LYS A 73 19.67 8.04 18.48
N ASN A 74 18.84 8.36 17.49
CA ASN A 74 18.43 9.72 17.11
C ASN A 74 16.90 9.92 17.17
N HIS A 75 16.20 9.37 18.17
CA HIS A 75 14.80 9.73 18.39
C HIS A 75 14.71 11.05 19.17
N GLU A 76 14.69 12.18 18.46
CA GLU A 76 13.97 13.33 18.99
C GLU A 76 12.46 12.95 19.02
N PRO A 77 11.76 13.19 20.13
CA PRO A 77 10.35 12.88 20.22
C PRO A 77 9.60 13.65 19.12
N GLN A 78 8.79 12.92 18.33
CA GLN A 78 7.88 13.55 17.38
C GLN A 78 6.87 14.39 18.17
N THR A 79 7.18 15.67 18.39
CA THR A 79 6.20 16.62 18.91
C THR A 79 5.14 16.79 17.83
N CYS A 80 3.90 16.41 18.13
CA CYS A 80 2.75 16.71 17.28
C CYS A 80 2.79 18.19 16.91
N ARG A 81 2.93 18.50 15.61
CA ARG A 81 2.82 19.87 15.13
C ARG A 81 1.38 20.33 15.38
N PRO A 82 1.15 21.43 16.13
CA PRO A 82 -0.20 21.97 16.27
C PRO A 82 -0.60 22.62 14.95
N ASN A 83 -1.88 22.45 14.58
CA ASN A 83 -2.56 23.31 13.60
C ASN A 83 -2.96 24.61 14.29
#